data_AF-A0A1Q1FN78-F1
#
_entry.id   AF-A0A1Q1FN78-F1
#
_cell.length_a   1.000
_cell.length_b   1.000
_cell.length_c   1.000
_cell.angle_alpha   90.00
_cell.angle_beta   90.00
_cell.angle_gamma   90.00
#
_symmetry.space_group_name_H-M   'P 1'
#
loop_
_entity.id
_entity.type
_entity.pdbx_description
1 polymer ?
#
loop_
_entity_poly.entity_id
_entity_poly.type
_entity_poly.pdbx_seq_one_letter_code
_entity_poly.pdbx_strand_id
1 'polypeptide(L)'
;MTAAVDDVADGREPAESDGEPTVREVVEKTVDTAPESIAYLENVGTLDAPEERWHRYETVAELPARAFTGWDELYVYTETHVYHWVAGGFSQGPDRMPRDPESLPDAAD
;
A
#
# COMPACT_ATOMS: atom_id res chain seq x y z
N MET A 1 40.65 14.16 -38.16
CA MET A 1 40.28 12.95 -37.39
C MET A 1 40.37 13.37 -35.94
N THR A 2 39.29 13.50 -35.19
CA THR A 2 38.30 12.45 -34.88
C THR A 2 36.94 13.10 -34.51
N ALA A 3 35.84 12.54 -35.02
CA ALA A 3 34.46 12.68 -34.50
C ALA A 3 34.26 11.57 -33.44
N ALA A 4 33.35 11.58 -32.46
CA ALA A 4 31.98 12.06 -32.43
C ALA A 4 31.38 12.04 -30.99
N VAL A 5 30.29 12.81 -30.83
CA VAL A 5 29.06 12.68 -29.98
C VAL A 5 29.09 12.39 -28.46
N ASP A 6 28.51 13.35 -27.73
CA ASP A 6 27.32 13.23 -26.85
C ASP A 6 27.07 11.89 -26.15
N ASP A 7 27.23 11.87 -24.82
CA ASP A 7 26.31 11.13 -23.96
C ASP A 7 26.13 11.95 -22.67
N VAL A 8 24.92 12.49 -22.54
CA VAL A 8 24.41 13.16 -21.36
C VAL A 8 24.45 12.16 -20.21
N ALA A 9 25.41 12.29 -19.31
CA ALA A 9 25.27 11.73 -17.97
C ALA A 9 24.15 12.52 -17.27
N ASP A 10 22.91 12.11 -17.55
CA ASP A 10 21.70 12.49 -16.82
C ASP A 10 22.02 12.24 -15.34
N GLY A 11 22.26 13.33 -14.61
CA GLY A 11 22.48 13.33 -13.17
C GLY A 11 21.23 12.95 -12.40
N ARG A 12 20.51 11.91 -12.83
CA ARG A 12 19.63 11.13 -11.97
C ARG A 12 20.50 10.13 -11.26
N GLU A 13 21.06 10.58 -10.15
CA GLU A 13 21.22 9.70 -9.00
C GLU A 13 19.89 8.93 -8.86
N PRO A 14 19.86 7.58 -8.84
CA PRO A 14 18.65 6.91 -8.42
C PRO A 14 18.40 7.43 -7.02
N ALA A 15 17.31 8.18 -6.82
CA ALA A 15 16.95 8.67 -5.50
C ALA A 15 16.98 7.46 -4.56
N GLU A 16 17.98 7.41 -3.70
CA GLU A 16 18.06 6.46 -2.60
C GLU A 16 16.82 6.76 -1.76
N SER A 17 15.71 6.08 -2.05
CA SER A 17 14.62 5.97 -1.11
C SER A 17 15.11 5.01 -0.03
N ASP A 18 16.02 5.51 0.81
CA ASP A 18 16.34 4.96 2.14
C ASP A 18 15.18 5.24 3.11
N GLY A 19 13.95 5.25 2.57
CA GLY A 19 12.69 5.53 3.25
C GLY A 19 11.84 4.28 3.26
N GLU A 20 11.02 4.13 4.30
CA GLU A 20 10.07 3.04 4.40
C GLU A 20 9.18 2.98 3.14
N PRO A 21 8.93 1.77 2.59
CA PRO A 21 8.17 1.65 1.34
C PRO A 21 6.75 2.19 1.53
N THR A 22 6.22 2.84 0.50
CA THR A 22 4.86 3.39 0.56
C THR A 22 3.79 2.30 0.54
N VAL A 23 2.58 2.67 0.99
CA VAL A 23 1.39 1.81 0.96
C VAL A 23 1.19 1.22 -0.45
N ARG A 24 1.29 2.09 -1.46
CA ARG A 24 1.15 1.71 -2.87
C ARG A 24 2.21 0.70 -3.30
N GLU A 25 3.48 0.99 -3.07
CA GLU A 25 4.60 0.18 -3.58
C GLU A 25 4.56 -1.27 -3.10
N VAL A 26 4.13 -1.52 -1.87
CA VAL A 26 4.08 -2.89 -1.34
C VAL A 26 2.88 -3.66 -1.87
N VAL A 27 1.75 -2.99 -2.08
CA VAL A 27 0.61 -3.64 -2.76
C VAL A 27 1.02 -4.02 -4.18
N GLU A 28 1.64 -3.12 -4.93
CA GLU A 28 2.12 -3.39 -6.31
C GLU A 28 3.14 -4.54 -6.37
N LYS A 29 4.00 -4.68 -5.35
CA LYS A 29 5.00 -5.75 -5.28
C LYS A 29 4.44 -7.11 -4.85
N THR A 30 3.28 -7.14 -4.18
CA THR A 30 2.79 -8.35 -3.51
C THR A 30 1.51 -8.91 -4.14
N VAL A 31 0.66 -8.04 -4.69
CA VAL A 31 -0.63 -8.41 -5.25
C VAL A 31 -0.52 -8.37 -6.78
N ASP A 32 -0.24 -9.52 -7.38
CA ASP A 32 -0.09 -9.65 -8.84
C ASP A 32 -1.43 -9.63 -9.62
N THR A 33 -2.55 -9.50 -8.92
CA THR A 33 -3.90 -9.50 -9.53
C THR A 33 -4.59 -8.16 -9.32
N ALA A 34 -5.46 -7.78 -10.26
CA ALA A 34 -6.24 -6.57 -10.11
C ALA A 34 -7.17 -6.70 -8.88
N PRO A 35 -7.12 -5.75 -7.94
CA PRO A 35 -8.05 -5.76 -6.82
C PRO A 35 -9.46 -5.39 -7.28
N GLU A 36 -10.46 -5.98 -6.63
CA GLU A 36 -11.87 -5.59 -6.79
C GLU A 36 -12.24 -4.43 -5.87
N SER A 37 -11.62 -4.35 -4.71
CA SER A 37 -11.77 -3.24 -3.78
C SER A 37 -10.60 -3.20 -2.82
N ILE A 38 -10.31 -2.03 -2.28
CA ILE A 38 -9.29 -1.83 -1.27
C ILE A 38 -9.90 -1.01 -0.14
N ALA A 39 -9.76 -1.49 1.09
CA ALA A 39 -10.12 -0.74 2.29
C ALA A 39 -8.85 -0.39 3.07
N TYR A 40 -8.69 0.87 3.42
CA TYR A 40 -7.56 1.39 4.17
C TYR A 40 -8.07 2.07 5.43
N LEU A 41 -7.64 1.57 6.58
CA LEU A 41 -7.88 2.18 7.87
C LEU A 41 -6.69 3.09 8.20
N GLU A 42 -6.95 4.39 8.16
CA GLU A 42 -6.01 5.40 8.62
C GLU A 42 -6.26 5.70 10.10
N ASN A 43 -5.23 5.54 10.92
CA ASN A 43 -5.29 5.88 12.33
C ASN A 43 -4.64 7.25 12.55
N VAL A 44 -5.44 8.32 12.56
CA VAL A 44 -4.95 9.71 12.71
C VAL A 44 -4.90 10.20 14.16
N GLY A 45 -5.45 9.41 15.09
CA GLY A 45 -5.48 9.76 16.50
C GLY A 45 -4.15 9.58 17.22
N THR A 46 -4.19 9.73 18.54
CA THR A 46 -3.08 9.44 19.44
C THR A 46 -3.39 8.22 20.29
N LEU A 47 -2.40 7.69 21.02
CA LEU A 47 -2.62 6.57 21.95
C LEU A 47 -3.71 6.85 23.01
N ASP A 48 -3.84 8.11 23.44
CA ASP A 48 -4.79 8.51 24.47
C ASP A 48 -6.17 8.92 23.89
N ALA A 49 -6.20 9.22 22.59
CA ALA A 49 -7.41 9.56 21.85
C ALA A 49 -7.30 9.01 20.42
N PRO A 50 -7.55 7.70 20.22
CA PRO A 50 -7.49 7.09 18.90
C PRO A 50 -8.61 7.63 18.02
N GLU A 51 -8.31 7.79 16.73
CA GLU A 51 -9.27 8.22 15.72
C GLU A 51 -9.03 7.39 14.47
N GLU A 52 -10.06 6.68 14.07
CA GLU A 52 -10.09 5.75 12.96
C GLU A 52 -10.81 6.37 11.77
N ARG A 53 -10.19 6.35 10.60
CA ARG A 53 -10.78 6.82 9.35
C ARG A 53 -10.68 5.73 8.30
N TRP A 54 -11.83 5.25 7.87
CA TRP A 54 -11.92 4.28 6.80
C TRP A 54 -11.95 4.99 5.44
N HIS A 55 -11.07 4.53 4.56
CA HIS A 55 -10.99 4.95 3.17
C HIS A 55 -11.22 3.74 2.27
N ARG A 56 -11.94 3.97 1.18
CA ARG A 56 -12.18 2.96 0.17
C ARG A 56 -11.62 3.42 -1.16
N TYR A 57 -10.93 2.52 -1.83
CA TYR A 57 -10.34 2.72 -3.15
C TYR A 57 -10.73 1.57 -4.07
N GLU A 58 -10.81 1.86 -5.37
CA GLU A 58 -11.10 0.86 -6.38
C GLU A 58 -9.81 0.31 -7.00
N THR A 59 -8.74 1.13 -7.01
CA THR A 59 -7.48 0.79 -7.65
C THR A 59 -6.26 1.09 -6.77
N VAL A 60 -5.18 0.37 -7.03
CA VAL A 60 -3.89 0.56 -6.34
C VAL A 60 -3.30 1.96 -6.61
N ALA A 61 -3.60 2.56 -7.77
CA ALA A 61 -3.13 3.88 -8.14
C ALA A 61 -3.70 5.01 -7.25
N GLU A 62 -4.88 4.80 -6.65
CA GLU A 62 -5.53 5.74 -5.75
C GLU A 62 -4.98 5.67 -4.32
N LEU A 63 -4.27 4.60 -3.98
CA LEU A 63 -3.68 4.45 -2.65
C LEU A 63 -2.70 5.59 -2.34
N PRO A 64 -2.62 6.00 -1.07
CA PRO A 64 -1.78 7.12 -0.69
C PRO A 64 -0.30 6.81 -0.94
N ALA A 65 0.41 7.76 -1.54
CA ALA A 65 1.85 7.69 -1.79
C ALA A 65 2.64 8.11 -0.54
N ARG A 66 2.33 7.50 0.60
CA ARG A 66 3.01 7.69 1.88
C ARG A 66 3.34 6.35 2.52
N ALA A 67 4.29 6.33 3.44
CA ALA A 67 4.57 5.15 4.26
C ALA A 67 3.37 4.82 5.17
N PHE A 68 3.21 3.53 5.49
CA PHE A 68 2.32 3.10 6.56
C PHE A 68 2.77 3.75 7.87
N THR A 69 1.83 4.21 8.68
CA THR A 69 2.15 4.79 9.98
C THR A 69 1.53 3.97 11.10
N GLY A 70 2.35 3.61 12.09
CA GLY A 70 1.92 3.15 13.40
C GLY A 70 0.95 1.95 13.43
N TRP A 71 -0.34 2.23 13.21
CA TRP A 71 -1.52 1.41 13.51
C TRP A 71 -2.40 1.22 12.27
N ASP A 72 -2.04 1.82 11.14
CA ASP A 72 -2.80 1.72 9.91
C ASP A 72 -3.00 0.25 9.49
N GLU A 73 -4.16 -0.03 8.92
CA GLU A 73 -4.48 -1.35 8.37
C GLU A 73 -4.89 -1.23 6.91
N LEU A 74 -4.58 -2.25 6.11
CA LEU A 74 -4.95 -2.31 4.71
C LEU A 74 -5.49 -3.68 4.35
N TYR A 75 -6.62 -3.68 3.67
CA TYR A 75 -7.29 -4.86 3.16
C TYR A 75 -7.42 -4.73 1.64
N VAL A 76 -6.78 -5.62 0.90
CA VAL A 76 -6.86 -5.68 -0.57
C VAL A 76 -7.69 -6.91 -0.94
N TYR A 77 -8.87 -6.68 -1.49
CA TYR A 77 -9.81 -7.71 -1.90
C TYR A 77 -9.55 -8.10 -3.35
N THR A 78 -9.25 -9.37 -3.57
CA THR A 78 -9.12 -9.99 -4.89
C THR A 78 -10.21 -11.03 -5.07
N GLU A 79 -10.35 -11.58 -6.28
CA GLU A 79 -11.37 -12.62 -6.58
C GLU A 79 -11.36 -13.77 -5.57
N THR A 80 -10.19 -14.18 -5.12
CA THR A 80 -10.03 -15.41 -4.34
C THR A 80 -9.56 -15.20 -2.90
N HIS A 81 -8.92 -14.07 -2.61
CA HIS A 81 -8.28 -13.83 -1.32
C HIS A 81 -8.43 -12.39 -0.86
N VAL A 82 -8.27 -12.19 0.44
CA VAL A 82 -8.03 -10.88 1.06
C VAL A 82 -6.60 -10.84 1.55
N TYR A 83 -5.86 -9.83 1.13
CA TYR A 83 -4.53 -9.56 1.66
C TYR A 83 -4.67 -8.48 2.73
N HIS A 84 -4.21 -8.77 3.95
CA HIS A 84 -4.30 -7.89 5.10
C HIS A 84 -2.91 -7.49 5.59
N TRP A 85 -2.70 -6.19 5.75
CA TRP A 85 -1.50 -5.64 6.37
C TRP A 85 -1.86 -4.84 7.61
N VAL A 86 -1.00 -4.93 8.63
CA VAL A 86 -0.98 -4.04 9.79
C VAL A 86 0.37 -3.32 9.75
N ALA A 87 0.39 -1.99 9.96
CA ALA A 87 1.58 -1.17 9.86
C ALA A 87 2.80 -1.72 10.64
N GLY A 88 2.58 -2.34 11.81
CA GLY A 88 3.65 -3.00 12.59
C GLY A 88 4.17 -4.35 12.07
N GLY A 89 3.48 -4.96 11.09
CA GLY A 89 3.83 -6.24 10.47
C GLY A 89 4.32 -6.12 9.03
N PHE A 90 4.50 -4.91 8.49
CA PHE A 90 4.60 -4.70 7.06
C PHE A 90 5.85 -5.31 6.40
N SER A 91 7.00 -5.29 7.09
CA SER A 91 8.22 -5.97 6.63
C SER A 91 8.07 -7.50 6.58
N GLN A 92 7.03 -8.06 7.22
CA GLN A 92 6.73 -9.49 7.24
C GLN A 92 5.81 -9.91 6.08
N GLY A 93 5.24 -8.94 5.35
CA GLY A 93 4.26 -9.18 4.28
C GLY A 93 2.82 -9.25 4.79
N PRO A 94 1.83 -9.38 3.87
CA PRO A 94 0.43 -9.51 4.25
C PRO A 94 0.14 -10.87 4.87
N ASP A 95 -0.83 -10.89 5.77
CA ASP A 95 -1.62 -12.10 5.98
C ASP A 95 -2.53 -12.34 4.77
N ARG A 96 -2.60 -13.59 4.30
CA ARG A 96 -3.43 -13.98 3.17
C ARG A 96 -4.59 -14.82 3.66
N MET A 97 -5.76 -14.22 3.71
CA MET A 97 -6.99 -14.87 4.15
C MET A 97 -7.81 -15.35 2.94
N PRO A 98 -8.56 -16.46 3.08
CA PRO A 98 -9.60 -16.77 2.11
C PRO A 98 -10.59 -15.62 2.04
N ARG A 99 -11.15 -15.36 0.85
CA ARG A 99 -12.25 -14.40 0.72
C ARG A 99 -13.51 -15.01 1.32
N ASP A 100 -13.65 -14.87 2.64
CA ASP A 100 -14.82 -15.32 3.36
C ASP A 100 -15.90 -14.23 3.24
N PRO A 101 -17.01 -14.46 2.53
CA PRO A 101 -18.04 -13.45 2.31
C PRO A 101 -18.75 -13.03 3.61
N GLU A 102 -18.65 -13.82 4.67
CA GLU A 102 -19.30 -13.58 5.96
C GLU A 102 -18.43 -12.81 6.97
N SER A 103 -17.14 -12.59 6.68
CA SER A 103 -16.17 -11.98 7.62
C SER A 103 -15.86 -10.50 7.35
N LEU A 104 -16.54 -9.87 6.38
CA LEU A 104 -16.35 -8.45 6.10
C LEU A 104 -17.01 -7.62 7.21
N PRO A 105 -16.33 -6.62 7.81
CA PRO A 105 -17.05 -5.56 8.50
C PRO A 105 -17.97 -4.91 7.46
N ASP A 106 -19.28 -5.03 7.68
CA ASP A 106 -20.29 -4.38 6.85
C ASP A 106 -19.90 -2.90 6.80
N ALA A 107 -19.53 -2.43 5.60
CA ALA A 107 -19.25 -1.02 5.38
C ALA A 107 -20.59 -0.30 5.53
N ALA A 108 -20.95 0.00 6.78
CA ALA A 108 -22.21 0.64 7.12
C ALA A 108 -22.30 1.96 6.35
N ASP A 109 -23.37 2.05 5.55
CA ASP A 109 -23.78 3.20 4.74
C ASP A 109 -23.90 4.50 5.54
#